data_AF-A0A0D7EXH6-F1
#
_entry.id   AF-A0A0D7EXH6-F1
#
_cell.length_a   1.000
_cell.length_b   1.000
_cell.length_c   1.000
_cell.angle_alpha   90.00
_cell.angle_beta   90.00
_cell.angle_gamma   90.00
#
_symmetry.space_group_name_H-M   'P 1'
#
loop_
_entity.id
_entity.type
_entity.pdbx_description
1 polymer ?
#
loop_
_entity_poly.entity_id
_entity_poly.type
_entity_poly.pdbx_seq_one_letter_code
_entity_poly.pdbx_strand_id
1 'polypeptide(L)'
;MIPSDQHLQIGSLLFEGLDQIDLTGPFEVLSRIPNATYRVYGVTADPVRDLRGLRLTPDAPIADAPQLDVLHVPGGFGQQALMEDANVLDWIRRQAAHARIFSVCTGALICGAAGLLMGRRATTHWASFHLLPYFGAIPVNERVVVDGDWVFAAGVTAGIDGALRLAAELRGDDVAKGIQLYMVYAPEPPFDSGTPETAPPMILQQARAAVADITAQREATARRVAARLGIPLGNLAPA
;
A
#
# COMPACT_ATOMS: atom_id res chain seq x y z
N MET A 1 -4.82 1.14 -20.75
CA MET A 1 -4.74 -0.34 -20.84
C MET A 1 -3.44 -0.73 -21.53
N ILE A 2 -2.74 -1.76 -21.04
CA ILE A 2 -1.50 -2.26 -21.66
C ILE A 2 -1.87 -3.38 -22.64
N PRO A 3 -1.29 -3.43 -23.86
CA PRO A 3 -1.54 -4.50 -24.82
C PRO A 3 -1.43 -5.89 -24.19
N SER A 4 -2.33 -6.80 -24.56
CA SER A 4 -2.43 -8.14 -23.95
C SER A 4 -1.27 -9.07 -24.32
N ASP A 5 -0.61 -8.81 -25.44
CA ASP A 5 0.60 -9.51 -25.92
C ASP A 5 1.87 -9.06 -25.19
N GLN A 6 1.88 -7.88 -24.59
CA GLN A 6 2.98 -7.42 -23.74
C GLN A 6 2.96 -8.15 -22.39
N HIS A 7 4.04 -8.88 -22.07
CA HIS A 7 4.21 -9.52 -20.78
C HIS A 7 4.46 -8.50 -19.67
N LEU A 8 3.77 -8.65 -18.52
CA LEU A 8 3.92 -7.75 -17.37
C LEU A 8 4.80 -8.33 -16.25
N GLN A 9 5.67 -7.50 -15.68
CA GLN A 9 6.40 -7.77 -14.44
C GLN A 9 5.73 -7.04 -13.28
N ILE A 10 5.12 -7.80 -12.37
CA ILE A 10 4.49 -7.29 -11.15
C ILE A 10 5.35 -7.70 -9.96
N GLY A 11 5.69 -6.75 -9.10
CA GLY A 11 6.49 -7.01 -7.90
C GLY A 11 5.84 -6.42 -6.66
N SER A 12 5.97 -7.13 -5.53
CA SER A 12 5.56 -6.63 -4.21
C SER A 12 6.72 -6.51 -3.27
N LEU A 13 6.77 -5.44 -2.49
CA LEU A 13 7.71 -5.32 -1.38
C LEU A 13 7.27 -6.21 -0.21
N LEU A 14 8.21 -6.97 0.36
CA LEU A 14 8.05 -7.76 1.58
C LEU A 14 9.03 -7.27 2.65
N PHE A 15 8.55 -7.09 3.87
CA PHE A 15 9.35 -6.57 4.99
C PHE A 15 8.84 -7.08 6.34
N GLU A 16 9.74 -7.11 7.33
CA GLU A 16 9.41 -7.49 8.70
C GLU A 16 8.32 -6.58 9.28
N GLY A 17 7.30 -7.16 9.90
CA GLY A 17 6.20 -6.42 10.52
C GLY A 17 5.18 -5.84 9.52
N LEU A 18 5.13 -6.35 8.29
CA LEU A 18 4.00 -6.09 7.39
C LEU A 18 2.68 -6.62 7.96
N ASP A 19 1.55 -6.04 7.56
CA ASP A 19 0.26 -6.72 7.70
C ASP A 19 0.10 -7.66 6.50
N GLN A 20 0.14 -8.98 6.71
CA GLN A 20 0.28 -9.94 5.60
C GLN A 20 -0.82 -9.79 4.54
N ILE A 21 -2.04 -9.41 4.93
CA ILE A 21 -3.16 -9.29 3.99
C ILE A 21 -3.03 -8.08 3.07
N ASP A 22 -2.29 -7.05 3.49
CA ASP A 22 -1.92 -5.96 2.59
C ASP A 22 -1.09 -6.49 1.42
N LEU A 23 -0.35 -7.60 1.60
CA LEU A 23 0.38 -8.28 0.53
C LEU A 23 -0.47 -9.37 -0.14
N THR A 24 -1.04 -10.28 0.64
CA THR A 24 -1.65 -11.52 0.13
C THR A 24 -3.01 -11.30 -0.52
N GLY A 25 -3.78 -10.28 -0.10
CA GLY A 25 -5.02 -9.90 -0.76
C GLY A 25 -4.78 -9.43 -2.20
N PRO A 26 -3.92 -8.42 -2.42
CA PRO A 26 -3.43 -8.07 -3.74
C PRO A 26 -2.78 -9.21 -4.52
N PHE A 27 -1.95 -10.04 -3.87
CA PHE A 27 -1.32 -11.19 -4.51
C PHE A 27 -2.37 -12.10 -5.16
N GLU A 28 -3.45 -12.40 -4.42
CA GLU A 28 -4.54 -13.25 -4.90
C GLU A 28 -5.16 -12.70 -6.20
N VAL A 29 -5.29 -11.38 -6.35
CA VAL A 29 -5.82 -10.78 -7.58
C VAL A 29 -4.75 -10.66 -8.67
N LEU A 30 -3.62 -10.03 -8.35
CA LEU A 30 -2.61 -9.63 -9.34
C LEU A 30 -1.86 -10.82 -9.94
N SER A 31 -1.68 -11.92 -9.19
CA SER A 31 -1.09 -13.16 -9.72
C SER A 31 -1.95 -13.85 -10.78
N ARG A 32 -3.24 -13.50 -10.90
CA ARG A 32 -4.18 -14.05 -11.88
C ARG A 32 -4.29 -13.21 -13.16
N ILE A 33 -3.57 -12.09 -13.24
CA ILE A 33 -3.53 -11.28 -14.44
C ILE A 33 -2.86 -12.07 -15.58
N PRO A 34 -3.51 -12.19 -16.75
CA PRO A 34 -2.96 -12.97 -17.87
C PRO A 34 -1.72 -12.31 -18.47
N ASN A 35 -0.79 -13.15 -18.93
CA ASN A 35 0.50 -12.76 -19.48
C ASN A 35 1.27 -11.82 -18.53
N ALA A 36 1.38 -12.23 -17.26
CA ALA A 36 2.11 -11.51 -16.23
C ALA A 36 2.89 -12.49 -15.34
N THR A 37 4.00 -12.01 -14.79
CA THR A 37 4.72 -12.66 -13.69
C THR A 37 4.54 -11.81 -12.44
N TYR A 38 4.19 -12.44 -11.32
CA TYR A 38 4.18 -11.79 -10.01
C TYR A 38 5.32 -12.35 -9.17
N ARG A 39 6.12 -11.47 -8.56
CA ARG A 39 7.18 -11.85 -7.60
C ARG A 39 7.14 -11.00 -6.33
N VAL A 40 7.64 -11.57 -5.25
CA VAL A 40 7.76 -10.93 -3.93
C VAL A 40 9.22 -10.62 -3.65
N TYR A 41 9.52 -9.35 -3.37
CA TYR A 41 10.88 -8.85 -3.16
C TYR A 41 11.07 -8.39 -1.73
N GLY A 42 12.00 -9.03 -1.02
CA GLY A 42 12.36 -8.69 0.36
C GLY A 42 13.48 -7.66 0.42
N VAL A 43 13.66 -6.97 1.55
CA VAL A 43 14.87 -6.16 1.76
C VAL A 43 16.13 -7.04 1.66
N THR A 44 16.05 -8.26 2.21
CA THR A 44 16.99 -9.36 2.00
C THR A 44 16.24 -10.57 1.40
N ALA A 45 16.94 -11.69 1.19
CA ALA A 45 16.32 -12.96 0.79
C ALA A 45 15.77 -13.76 1.99
N ASP A 46 15.90 -13.24 3.22
CA ASP A 46 15.54 -13.98 4.42
C ASP A 46 14.02 -13.99 4.65
N PRO A 47 13.46 -15.03 5.29
CA PRO A 47 12.07 -15.02 5.71
C PRO A 47 11.79 -13.88 6.70
N VAL A 48 10.66 -13.22 6.51
CA VAL A 48 10.15 -12.17 7.42
C VAL A 48 8.90 -12.64 8.14
N ARG A 49 8.53 -11.95 9.22
CA ARG A 49 7.29 -12.17 9.95
C ARG A 49 6.31 -11.03 9.73
N ASP A 50 5.03 -11.37 9.63
CA ASP A 50 3.95 -10.39 9.71
C ASP A 50 3.71 -9.93 11.16
N LEU A 51 2.77 -9.00 11.34
CA LEU A 51 2.35 -8.48 12.64
C LEU A 51 1.85 -9.54 13.64
N ARG A 52 1.48 -10.74 13.17
CA ARG A 52 0.85 -11.80 13.96
C ARG A 52 1.67 -13.10 13.99
N GLY A 53 2.88 -13.09 13.43
CA GLY A 53 3.84 -14.19 13.46
C GLY A 53 3.82 -15.13 12.26
N LEU A 54 2.95 -14.91 11.25
CA LEU A 54 3.00 -15.62 9.97
C LEU A 54 4.35 -15.34 9.31
N ARG A 55 5.02 -16.39 8.82
CA ARG A 55 6.28 -16.26 8.10
C ARG A 55 6.05 -16.26 6.60
N LEU A 56 6.70 -15.33 5.91
CA LEU A 56 6.70 -15.20 4.46
C LEU A 56 8.14 -15.15 3.98
N THR A 57 8.43 -15.80 2.86
CA THR A 57 9.76 -15.82 2.26
C THR A 57 9.71 -15.06 0.93
N PRO A 58 10.62 -14.11 0.69
CA PRO A 58 10.69 -13.43 -0.60
C PRO A 58 11.24 -14.36 -1.69
N ASP A 59 10.87 -14.10 -2.95
CA ASP A 59 11.46 -14.79 -4.11
C ASP A 59 12.91 -14.33 -4.34
N ALA A 60 13.20 -13.05 -4.08
CA ALA A 60 14.51 -12.42 -4.26
C ALA A 60 14.64 -11.15 -3.41
N PRO A 61 15.85 -10.64 -3.13
CA PRO A 61 16.01 -9.33 -2.53
C PRO A 61 15.67 -8.21 -3.53
N ILE A 62 15.30 -7.02 -3.03
CA ILE A 62 14.98 -5.84 -3.86
C ILE A 62 16.13 -5.41 -4.79
N ALA A 63 17.37 -5.76 -4.43
CA ALA A 63 18.56 -5.50 -5.25
C ALA A 63 18.53 -6.26 -6.59
N ASP A 64 17.86 -7.42 -6.62
CA ASP A 64 17.80 -8.31 -7.79
C ASP A 64 16.50 -8.13 -8.59
N ALA A 65 15.63 -7.20 -8.17
CA ALA A 65 14.40 -6.92 -8.88
C ALA A 65 14.70 -6.26 -10.24
N PRO A 66 14.09 -6.74 -11.35
CA PRO A 66 14.14 -6.04 -12.63
C PRO A 66 13.33 -4.74 -12.52
N GLN A 67 13.34 -3.94 -13.59
CA GLN A 67 12.35 -2.87 -13.70
C GLN A 67 10.96 -3.49 -13.82
N LEU A 68 10.04 -3.08 -12.94
CA LEU A 68 8.67 -3.59 -12.88
C LEU A 68 7.74 -2.72 -13.73
N ASP A 69 6.65 -3.32 -14.21
CA ASP A 69 5.50 -2.60 -14.76
C ASP A 69 4.55 -2.14 -13.63
N VAL A 70 4.50 -2.91 -12.54
CA VAL A 70 3.72 -2.60 -11.34
C VAL A 70 4.55 -2.89 -10.11
N LEU A 71 4.68 -1.89 -9.24
CA LEU A 71 5.21 -2.06 -7.89
C LEU A 71 4.07 -1.94 -6.89
N HIS A 72 3.85 -3.01 -6.13
CA HIS A 72 2.93 -3.05 -5.02
C HIS A 72 3.67 -2.85 -3.68
N VAL A 73 3.20 -1.89 -2.88
CA VAL A 73 3.77 -1.49 -1.59
C VAL A 73 2.72 -1.72 -0.47
N PRO A 74 2.84 -2.82 0.31
CA PRO A 74 1.93 -3.09 1.41
C PRO A 74 2.23 -2.23 2.64
N GLY A 75 1.31 -2.25 3.61
CA GLY A 75 1.45 -1.58 4.91
C GLY A 75 1.79 -2.54 6.05
N GLY A 76 1.50 -2.10 7.28
CA GLY A 76 1.87 -2.77 8.52
C GLY A 76 2.60 -1.84 9.49
N PHE A 77 3.04 -2.34 10.64
CA PHE A 77 3.78 -1.53 11.61
C PHE A 77 5.25 -1.39 11.23
N GLY A 78 5.85 -2.43 10.63
CA GLY A 78 7.23 -2.41 10.13
C GLY A 78 7.49 -1.34 9.08
N GLN A 79 6.43 -0.89 8.40
CA GLN A 79 6.42 0.27 7.52
C GLN A 79 7.05 1.51 8.14
N GLN A 80 6.89 1.72 9.45
CA GLN A 80 7.38 2.91 10.14
C GLN A 80 8.89 3.07 9.99
N ALA A 81 9.65 1.97 10.12
CA ALA A 81 11.11 1.98 9.97
C ALA A 81 11.53 2.24 8.52
N LEU A 82 10.76 1.73 7.55
CA LEU A 82 11.06 1.88 6.12
C LEU A 82 10.91 3.31 5.59
N MET A 83 10.22 4.21 6.30
CA MET A 83 10.18 5.64 5.93
C MET A 83 11.53 6.35 6.08
N GLU A 84 12.50 5.72 6.76
CA GLU A 84 13.84 6.25 6.93
C GLU A 84 14.93 5.32 6.34
N ASP A 85 14.55 4.19 5.75
CA ASP A 85 15.47 3.26 5.09
C ASP A 85 15.83 3.75 3.67
N ALA A 86 17.03 4.30 3.50
CA ALA A 86 17.46 4.84 2.22
C ALA A 86 17.49 3.79 1.09
N ASN A 87 17.85 2.54 1.38
CA ASN A 87 17.92 1.48 0.38
C ASN A 87 16.54 1.16 -0.19
N VAL A 88 15.54 1.02 0.69
CA VAL A 88 14.15 0.78 0.28
C VAL A 88 13.58 1.99 -0.46
N LEU A 89 13.75 3.20 0.07
CA LEU A 89 13.22 4.42 -0.56
C LEU A 89 13.84 4.68 -1.94
N ASP A 90 15.15 4.46 -2.09
CA ASP A 90 15.85 4.60 -3.37
C ASP A 90 15.39 3.54 -4.38
N TRP A 91 15.17 2.30 -3.94
CA TRP A 91 14.59 1.26 -4.79
C TRP A 91 13.19 1.62 -5.27
N ILE A 92 12.31 2.08 -4.38
CA ILE A 92 10.95 2.51 -4.75
C ILE A 92 11.01 3.67 -5.75
N ARG A 93 11.90 4.66 -5.55
CA ARG A 93 12.07 5.77 -6.51
C ARG A 93 12.53 5.30 -7.89
N ARG A 94 13.46 4.34 -7.96
CA ARG A 94 13.90 3.73 -9.24
C ARG A 94 12.77 2.99 -9.93
N GLN A 95 12.00 2.19 -9.20
CA GLN A 95 10.85 1.50 -9.77
C GLN A 95 9.79 2.50 -10.27
N ALA A 96 9.45 3.52 -9.48
CA ALA A 96 8.46 4.55 -9.83
C ALA A 96 8.80 5.38 -11.08
N ALA A 97 10.02 5.30 -11.61
CA ALA A 97 10.38 5.94 -12.88
C ALA A 97 9.64 5.32 -14.09
N HIS A 98 9.23 4.05 -14.00
CA HIS A 98 8.44 3.39 -15.05
C HIS A 98 7.26 2.56 -14.52
N ALA A 99 7.36 2.03 -13.30
CA ALA A 99 6.33 1.20 -12.71
C ALA A 99 5.13 2.04 -12.26
N ARG A 100 3.93 1.51 -12.47
CA ARG A 100 2.73 1.97 -11.77
C ARG A 100 2.85 1.62 -10.30
N ILE A 101 2.55 2.57 -9.42
CA ILE A 101 2.53 2.30 -7.97
C ILE A 101 1.14 1.88 -7.55
N PHE A 102 1.08 0.76 -6.84
CA PHE A 102 -0.07 0.34 -6.08
C PHE A 102 0.31 0.28 -4.61
N SER A 103 -0.36 1.00 -3.73
CA SER A 103 -0.10 0.86 -2.29
C SER A 103 -1.36 0.49 -1.53
N VAL A 104 -1.19 -0.30 -0.48
CA VAL A 104 -2.27 -0.67 0.43
C VAL A 104 -1.97 -0.16 1.83
N CYS A 105 -2.99 0.28 2.54
CA CYS A 105 -2.90 0.65 3.95
C CYS A 105 -1.81 1.71 4.16
N THR A 106 -0.88 1.51 5.10
CA THR A 106 0.22 2.43 5.36
C THR A 106 1.38 2.34 4.38
N GLY A 107 1.33 1.46 3.36
CA GLY A 107 2.30 1.44 2.28
C GLY A 107 2.39 2.78 1.53
N ALA A 108 1.28 3.53 1.45
CA ALA A 108 1.24 4.88 0.92
C ALA A 108 2.23 5.82 1.64
N LEU A 109 2.48 5.63 2.94
CA LEU A 109 3.42 6.46 3.69
C LEU A 109 4.88 6.17 3.33
N ILE A 110 5.21 4.95 2.89
CA ILE A 110 6.54 4.64 2.34
C ILE A 110 6.72 5.36 1.01
N CYS A 111 5.71 5.32 0.14
CA CYS A 111 5.70 6.08 -1.11
C CYS A 111 5.84 7.59 -0.83
N GLY A 112 5.15 8.09 0.18
CA GLY A 112 5.27 9.47 0.66
C GLY A 112 6.70 9.80 1.10
N ALA A 113 7.32 8.93 1.88
CA ALA A 113 8.70 9.11 2.33
C ALA A 113 9.74 9.00 1.22
N ALA A 114 9.40 8.30 0.14
CA ALA A 114 10.18 8.27 -1.10
C ALA A 114 10.01 9.57 -1.94
N GLY A 115 9.15 10.51 -1.51
CA GLY A 115 8.88 11.77 -2.19
C GLY A 115 7.87 11.67 -3.32
N LEU A 116 7.12 10.55 -3.39
CA LEU A 116 6.30 10.22 -4.55
C LEU A 116 4.85 10.71 -4.47
N LEU A 117 4.42 11.27 -3.34
CA LEU A 117 3.04 11.72 -3.12
C LEU A 117 2.82 13.22 -3.31
N MET A 118 3.85 14.01 -3.63
CA MET A 118 3.72 15.45 -3.80
C MET A 118 2.66 15.80 -4.86
N GLY A 119 1.60 16.49 -4.44
CA GLY A 119 0.48 16.90 -5.31
C GLY A 119 -0.46 15.78 -5.73
N ARG A 120 -0.23 14.53 -5.28
CA ARG A 120 -1.04 13.37 -5.66
C ARG A 120 -2.27 13.20 -4.79
N ARG A 121 -3.36 12.71 -5.38
CA ARG A 121 -4.54 12.25 -4.63
C ARG A 121 -4.24 10.86 -4.08
N ALA A 122 -4.33 10.69 -2.76
CA ALA A 122 -4.04 9.40 -2.13
C ALA A 122 -4.96 9.12 -0.93
N THR A 123 -5.10 7.84 -0.62
CA THR A 123 -5.70 7.33 0.62
C THR A 123 -4.68 6.44 1.34
N THR A 124 -4.97 6.09 2.60
CA THR A 124 -4.16 5.19 3.42
C THR A 124 -5.03 4.59 4.52
N HIS A 125 -4.44 3.86 5.47
CA HIS A 125 -5.16 3.36 6.64
C HIS A 125 -5.76 4.52 7.47
N TRP A 126 -7.00 4.37 7.94
CA TRP A 126 -7.74 5.42 8.65
C TRP A 126 -6.96 6.03 9.82
N ALA A 127 -6.26 5.21 10.61
CA ALA A 127 -5.47 5.68 11.76
C ALA A 127 -4.25 6.53 11.38
N SER A 128 -3.84 6.50 10.11
CA SER A 128 -2.70 7.27 9.60
C SER A 128 -3.08 8.23 8.47
N PHE A 129 -4.38 8.41 8.22
CA PHE A 129 -4.90 9.25 7.14
C PHE A 129 -4.46 10.71 7.26
N HIS A 130 -4.43 11.23 8.49
CA HIS A 130 -3.98 12.59 8.80
C HIS A 130 -2.50 12.86 8.47
N LEU A 131 -1.71 11.82 8.18
CA LEU A 131 -0.29 11.95 7.85
C LEU A 131 -0.03 12.21 6.36
N LEU A 132 -0.99 11.96 5.48
CA LEU A 132 -0.83 12.16 4.03
C LEU A 132 -0.33 13.57 3.64
N PRO A 133 -0.82 14.67 4.25
CA PRO A 133 -0.32 16.02 3.96
C PRO A 133 1.17 16.23 4.31
N TYR A 134 1.72 15.48 5.26
CA TYR A 134 3.15 15.57 5.60
C TYR A 134 4.05 15.09 4.45
N PHE A 135 3.49 14.36 3.49
CA PHE A 135 4.16 13.89 2.29
C PHE A 135 3.73 14.66 1.03
N GLY A 136 3.04 15.80 1.20
CA GLY A 136 2.56 16.66 0.11
C GLY A 136 1.36 16.09 -0.66
N ALA A 137 0.76 15.00 -0.15
CA ALA A 137 -0.41 14.39 -0.78
C ALA A 137 -1.68 15.19 -0.51
N ILE A 138 -2.63 15.10 -1.43
CA ILE A 138 -4.02 15.54 -1.27
C ILE A 138 -4.81 14.35 -0.71
N PRO A 139 -5.22 14.36 0.58
CA PRO A 139 -5.90 13.23 1.19
C PRO A 139 -7.31 13.07 0.62
N VAL A 140 -7.67 11.84 0.22
CA VAL A 140 -9.00 11.49 -0.27
C VAL A 140 -9.54 10.31 0.54
N ASN A 141 -10.61 10.53 1.30
CA ASN A 141 -11.20 9.51 2.18
C ASN A 141 -12.12 8.57 1.38
N GLU A 142 -11.51 7.79 0.50
CA GLU A 142 -12.17 6.73 -0.28
C GLU A 142 -11.43 5.40 -0.05
N ARG A 143 -12.14 4.28 -0.25
CA ARG A 143 -11.59 2.95 -0.09
C ARG A 143 -10.46 2.65 -1.09
N VAL A 144 -10.62 3.12 -2.31
CA VAL A 144 -9.62 3.04 -3.39
C VAL A 144 -9.60 4.38 -4.12
N VAL A 145 -8.42 4.96 -4.27
CA VAL A 145 -8.18 6.21 -5.00
C VAL A 145 -7.29 5.91 -6.19
N VAL A 146 -7.73 6.29 -7.38
CA VAL A 146 -6.91 6.24 -8.61
C VAL A 146 -6.46 7.66 -8.93
N ASP A 147 -5.15 7.84 -9.13
CA ASP A 147 -4.55 9.13 -9.51
C ASP A 147 -3.58 8.93 -10.67
N GLY A 148 -4.05 9.25 -11.88
CA GLY A 148 -3.37 8.87 -13.12
C GLY A 148 -3.33 7.34 -13.26
N ASP A 149 -2.13 6.79 -13.35
CA ASP A 149 -1.87 5.34 -13.45
C ASP A 149 -1.55 4.69 -12.09
N TRP A 150 -1.61 5.45 -10.99
CA TRP A 150 -1.33 4.96 -9.64
C TRP A 150 -2.61 4.65 -8.88
N VAL A 151 -2.55 3.65 -8.01
CA VAL A 151 -3.68 3.20 -7.21
C VAL A 151 -3.28 3.20 -5.73
N PHE A 152 -4.09 3.84 -4.90
CA PHE A 152 -3.94 3.86 -3.45
C PHE A 152 -5.17 3.21 -2.84
N ALA A 153 -4.99 2.12 -2.11
CA ALA A 153 -6.05 1.49 -1.34
C ALA A 153 -5.92 1.83 0.14
N ALA A 154 -7.05 1.98 0.82
CA ALA A 154 -7.12 2.27 2.24
C ALA A 154 -6.69 1.05 3.09
N GLY A 155 -7.25 0.86 4.28
CA GLY A 155 -6.81 -0.19 5.20
C GLY A 155 -7.06 -1.62 4.70
N VAL A 156 -6.05 -2.47 4.86
CA VAL A 156 -6.18 -3.93 4.98
C VAL A 156 -6.84 -4.57 3.77
N THR A 157 -8.13 -4.93 3.89
CA THR A 157 -8.85 -5.64 2.83
C THR A 157 -9.14 -4.78 1.60
N ALA A 158 -8.97 -3.45 1.70
CA ALA A 158 -9.08 -2.56 0.55
C ALA A 158 -8.07 -2.90 -0.56
N GLY A 159 -6.99 -3.61 -0.23
CA GLY A 159 -6.02 -4.11 -1.20
C GLY A 159 -6.64 -5.03 -2.26
N ILE A 160 -7.69 -5.80 -1.93
CA ILE A 160 -8.37 -6.67 -2.90
C ILE A 160 -9.12 -5.82 -3.93
N ASP A 161 -9.89 -4.83 -3.47
CA ASP A 161 -10.64 -3.92 -4.34
C ASP A 161 -9.70 -3.07 -5.22
N GLY A 162 -8.61 -2.56 -4.62
CA GLY A 162 -7.59 -1.80 -5.33
C GLY A 162 -6.91 -2.64 -6.41
N ALA A 163 -6.60 -3.90 -6.11
CA ALA A 163 -6.00 -4.82 -7.07
C ALA A 163 -6.97 -5.20 -8.20
N LEU A 164 -8.28 -5.36 -7.93
CA LEU A 164 -9.29 -5.60 -8.96
C LEU A 164 -9.42 -4.38 -9.88
N ARG A 165 -9.41 -3.17 -9.31
CA ARG A 165 -9.37 -1.94 -10.09
C ARG A 165 -8.12 -1.88 -10.96
N LEU A 166 -6.95 -2.17 -10.40
CA LEU A 166 -5.69 -2.19 -11.15
C LEU A 166 -5.70 -3.25 -12.26
N ALA A 167 -6.25 -4.44 -12.02
CA ALA A 167 -6.39 -5.48 -13.04
C ALA A 167 -7.23 -4.99 -14.23
N ALA A 168 -8.30 -4.23 -13.98
CA ALA A 168 -9.10 -3.60 -15.02
C ALA A 168 -8.30 -2.55 -15.81
N GLU A 169 -7.51 -1.71 -15.14
CA GLU A 169 -6.66 -0.70 -15.80
C GLU A 169 -5.54 -1.33 -16.67
N LEU A 170 -5.09 -2.54 -16.30
CA LEU A 170 -4.03 -3.26 -16.99
C LEU A 170 -4.56 -4.09 -18.17
N ARG A 171 -5.65 -4.84 -17.98
CA ARG A 171 -6.16 -5.86 -18.92
C ARG A 171 -7.65 -5.76 -19.27
N GLY A 172 -8.33 -4.73 -18.81
CA GLY A 172 -9.73 -4.48 -19.08
C GLY A 172 -10.69 -5.15 -18.10
N ASP A 173 -11.92 -4.64 -18.09
CA ASP A 173 -12.96 -5.00 -17.13
C ASP A 173 -13.30 -6.49 -17.13
N ASP A 174 -13.29 -7.15 -18.28
CA ASP A 174 -13.68 -8.56 -18.39
C ASP A 174 -12.67 -9.47 -17.68
N VAL A 175 -11.38 -9.15 -17.73
CA VAL A 175 -10.36 -9.86 -16.97
C VAL A 175 -10.57 -9.65 -15.47
N ALA A 176 -10.79 -8.40 -15.04
CA ALA A 176 -11.03 -8.10 -13.62
C ALA A 176 -12.30 -8.80 -13.09
N LYS A 177 -13.40 -8.78 -13.84
CA LYS A 177 -14.65 -9.49 -13.51
C LYS A 177 -14.44 -11.00 -13.46
N GLY A 178 -13.67 -11.56 -14.39
CA GLY A 178 -13.31 -12.98 -14.39
C GLY A 178 -12.51 -13.38 -13.15
N ILE A 179 -11.53 -12.58 -12.75
CA ILE A 179 -10.76 -12.79 -11.51
C ILE A 179 -11.68 -12.68 -10.28
N GLN A 180 -12.52 -11.65 -10.22
CA GLN A 180 -13.49 -11.47 -9.13
C GLN A 180 -14.42 -12.68 -8.98
N LEU A 181 -14.96 -13.19 -10.09
CA LEU A 181 -15.83 -14.36 -10.10
C LEU A 181 -15.09 -15.63 -9.67
N TYR A 182 -13.86 -15.85 -10.16
CA TYR A 182 -13.05 -16.99 -9.76
C TYR A 182 -12.79 -17.03 -8.26
N MET A 183 -12.50 -15.87 -7.67
CA MET A 183 -12.27 -15.72 -6.23
C MET A 183 -13.56 -15.81 -5.42
N VAL A 184 -14.73 -15.79 -6.06
CA VAL A 184 -16.04 -15.62 -5.42
C VAL A 184 -16.01 -14.40 -4.49
N TYR A 185 -15.41 -13.30 -4.97
CA TYR A 185 -15.28 -12.08 -4.19
C TYR A 185 -16.60 -11.30 -4.14
N ALA A 186 -17.49 -11.79 -3.27
CA ALA A 186 -18.79 -11.25 -2.92
C ALA A 186 -18.88 -11.14 -1.39
N PRO A 187 -18.21 -10.16 -0.77
CA PRO A 187 -18.10 -10.09 0.68
C PRO A 187 -19.46 -9.78 1.34
N GLU A 188 -19.78 -10.52 2.40
CA GLU A 188 -20.95 -10.29 3.27
C GLU A 188 -20.49 -10.10 4.73
N PRO A 189 -19.99 -8.92 5.11
CA PRO A 189 -19.51 -8.67 6.47
C PRO A 189 -20.63 -8.85 7.50
N PRO A 190 -20.42 -9.59 8.60
CA PRO A 190 -21.45 -9.81 9.62
C PRO A 190 -21.70 -8.61 10.55
N PHE A 191 -20.87 -7.56 10.44
CA PHE A 191 -20.96 -6.35 11.27
C PHE A 191 -20.72 -5.10 10.42
N ASP A 192 -21.40 -4.01 10.77
CA ASP A 192 -21.14 -2.68 10.22
C ASP A 192 -20.19 -1.90 11.13
N SER A 193 -18.90 -2.24 11.07
CA SER A 193 -17.84 -1.57 11.85
C SER A 193 -16.52 -1.51 11.09
N GLY A 194 -16.61 -1.50 9.75
CA GLY A 194 -15.45 -1.51 8.85
C GLY A 194 -14.78 -0.15 8.70
N THR A 195 -15.42 0.94 9.10
CA THR A 195 -14.87 2.30 9.02
C THR A 195 -15.09 3.08 10.32
N PRO A 196 -14.33 4.16 10.58
CA PRO A 196 -14.57 5.02 11.74
C PRO A 196 -15.97 5.65 11.77
N GLU A 197 -16.61 5.84 10.62
CA GLU A 197 -17.92 6.47 10.50
C GLU A 197 -19.07 5.54 10.91
N THR A 198 -18.92 4.22 10.70
CA THR A 198 -19.99 3.25 11.02
C THR A 198 -19.75 2.48 12.32
N ALA A 199 -18.50 2.38 12.78
CA ALA A 199 -18.18 1.67 14.01
C ALA A 199 -18.82 2.32 15.26
N PRO A 200 -19.32 1.52 16.24
CA PRO A 200 -19.78 2.04 17.52
C PRO A 200 -18.70 2.89 18.22
N PRO A 201 -19.04 4.03 18.86
CA PRO A 201 -18.05 4.96 19.42
C PRO A 201 -17.04 4.32 20.38
N MET A 202 -17.50 3.38 21.22
CA MET A 202 -16.62 2.66 22.15
C MET A 202 -15.62 1.75 21.42
N ILE A 203 -16.04 1.08 20.35
CA ILE A 203 -15.17 0.23 19.53
C ILE A 203 -14.13 1.09 18.81
N LEU A 204 -14.54 2.23 18.23
CA LEU A 204 -13.61 3.18 17.62
C LEU A 204 -12.59 3.72 18.63
N GLN A 205 -13.02 4.06 19.84
CA GLN A 205 -12.13 4.53 20.90
C GLN A 205 -11.08 3.46 21.27
N GLN A 206 -11.51 2.20 21.45
CA GLN A 206 -10.62 1.09 21.74
C GLN A 206 -9.63 0.83 20.60
N ALA A 207 -10.12 0.84 19.35
CA ALA A 207 -9.28 0.67 18.16
C ALA A 207 -8.23 1.78 18.04
N ARG A 208 -8.59 3.04 18.32
CA ARG A 208 -7.65 4.17 18.37
C ARG A 208 -6.59 3.98 19.44
N ALA A 209 -7.01 3.61 20.66
CA ALA A 209 -6.08 3.36 21.76
C ALA A 209 -5.07 2.25 21.42
N ALA A 210 -5.53 1.18 20.77
CA ALA A 210 -4.68 0.04 20.39
C ALA A 210 -3.57 0.38 19.37
N VAL A 211 -3.71 1.47 18.61
CA VAL A 211 -2.73 1.91 17.60
C VAL A 211 -2.12 3.27 17.92
N ALA A 212 -2.35 3.83 19.11
CA ALA A 212 -1.91 5.16 19.47
C ALA A 212 -0.38 5.32 19.40
N ASP A 213 0.36 4.38 19.98
CA ASP A 213 1.83 4.45 20.05
C ASP A 213 2.47 4.42 18.65
N ILE A 214 2.05 3.48 17.79
CA ILE A 214 2.58 3.39 16.42
C ILE A 214 2.16 4.60 15.59
N THR A 215 0.98 5.17 15.84
CA THR A 215 0.52 6.38 15.15
C THR A 215 1.38 7.59 15.53
N ALA A 216 1.69 7.77 16.81
CA ALA A 216 2.58 8.83 17.28
C ALA A 216 4.00 8.70 16.71
N GLN A 217 4.53 7.46 16.64
CA GLN A 217 5.84 7.19 16.02
C GLN A 217 5.85 7.54 14.53
N ARG A 218 4.78 7.19 13.80
CA ARG A 218 4.62 7.55 12.39
C ARG A 218 4.57 9.06 12.19
N GLU A 219 3.85 9.81 13.03
CA GLU A 219 3.79 11.26 12.94
C GLU A 219 5.18 11.90 13.17
N ALA A 220 5.89 11.44 14.19
CA ALA A 220 7.24 11.92 14.47
C ALA A 220 8.19 11.70 13.27
N THR A 221 8.11 10.53 12.63
CA THR A 221 8.88 10.24 11.40
C THR A 221 8.40 11.09 10.23
N ALA A 222 7.08 11.23 10.01
CA ALA A 222 6.51 12.04 8.95
C ALA A 222 6.99 13.50 9.02
N ARG A 223 7.09 14.07 10.22
CA ARG A 223 7.66 15.42 10.44
C ARG A 223 9.12 15.53 9.98
N ARG A 224 9.97 14.54 10.32
CA ARG A 224 11.37 14.52 9.89
C ARG A 224 11.49 14.36 8.38
N VAL A 225 10.67 13.47 7.80
CA VAL A 225 10.63 13.25 6.35
C VAL A 225 10.17 14.50 5.60
N ALA A 226 9.12 15.17 6.08
CA ALA A 226 8.63 16.41 5.49
C ALA A 226 9.73 17.49 5.46
N ALA A 227 10.46 17.65 6.56
CA ALA A 227 11.59 18.58 6.64
C ALA A 227 12.70 18.20 5.63
N ARG A 228 13.03 16.92 5.50
CA ARG A 228 14.01 16.41 4.52
C ARG A 228 13.57 16.67 3.06
N LEU A 229 12.27 16.55 2.78
CA LEU A 229 11.70 16.76 1.44
C LEU A 229 11.36 18.23 1.14
N GLY A 230 11.57 19.15 2.09
CA GLY A 230 11.23 20.57 1.93
C GLY A 230 9.73 20.84 1.84
N ILE A 231 8.89 19.96 2.40
CA ILE A 231 7.44 20.12 2.42
C ILE A 231 7.07 21.15 3.52
N PRO A 232 6.43 22.28 3.18
CA PRO A 232 6.02 23.25 4.16
C PRO A 232 4.89 22.68 5.02
N LEU A 233 5.16 22.48 6.31
CA LEU A 233 4.17 21.87 7.21
C LEU A 233 3.03 22.81 7.62
N GLY A 234 3.10 24.11 7.31
CA GLY A 234 2.01 25.08 7.56
C GLY A 234 1.32 24.94 8.93
N ASN A 235 0.01 25.19 8.98
CA ASN A 235 -0.84 24.95 10.15
C ASN A 235 -1.27 23.46 10.27
N LEU A 236 -0.44 22.48 9.90
CA LEU A 236 -0.74 21.09 10.20
C LEU A 236 -0.70 20.91 11.73
N ALA A 237 -1.88 21.01 12.34
CA ALA A 237 -2.04 20.82 13.77
C ALA A 237 -1.53 19.43 14.16
N PRO A 238 -0.83 19.28 15.29
CA PRO A 238 -0.64 17.96 15.90
C PRO A 238 -2.02 17.34 16.18
N ALA A 239 -2.16 16.05 15.89
CA ALA A 239 -3.39 15.29 16.09
C ALA A 239 -3.67 15.02 17.57
#